data_AF-X1PZD5-F1
#
_entry.id   AF-X1PZD5-F1
#
_cell.length_a   1.000
_cell.length_b   1.000
_cell.length_c   1.000
_cell.angle_alpha   90.00
_cell.angle_beta   90.00
_cell.angle_gamma   90.00
#
_symmetry.space_group_name_H-M   'P 1'
#
loop_
_entity.id
_entity.type
_entity.pdbx_description
1 polymer ?
#
loop_
_entity_poly.entity_id
_entity_poly.type
_entity_poly.pdbx_seq_one_letter_code
_entity_poly.pdbx_strand_id
1 'polypeptide(L)'
;MKIEVVENVLKYNKDQADKNRNLFKNNNILVLNLLSSPGAGKTSLIIETIKRLKGKKDIGVIEGDISSTHDAEKIKKFIDNVVQINTGGTCHLNATMVAQAVSKMRIENLDLILIENVGNLICP
;
A
#
# COMPACT_ATOMS: atom_id res chain seq x y z
N MET A 1 21.57 21.82 -24.69
CA MET A 1 21.33 20.37 -24.50
C MET A 1 20.00 20.24 -23.78
N LYS A 2 18.93 19.75 -24.44
CA LYS A 2 17.62 19.56 -23.80
C LYS A 2 17.72 18.27 -22.98
N ILE A 3 17.58 18.37 -21.66
CA ILE A 3 17.46 17.19 -20.79
C ILE A 3 16.10 16.57 -21.12
N GLU A 4 16.07 15.35 -21.62
CA GLU A 4 14.82 14.59 -21.75
C GLU A 4 14.33 14.24 -20.36
N VAL A 5 13.22 14.86 -19.96
CA VAL A 5 12.60 14.61 -18.66
C VAL A 5 11.87 13.27 -18.71
N VAL A 6 11.89 12.58 -17.58
CA VAL A 6 11.35 11.26 -17.24
C VAL A 6 9.80 11.19 -17.34
N GLU A 7 9.15 11.94 -18.24
CA GLU A 7 7.69 11.96 -18.45
C GLU A 7 7.13 10.55 -18.68
N ASN A 8 7.89 9.69 -19.36
CA ASN A 8 7.46 8.32 -19.64
C ASN A 8 7.26 7.45 -18.40
N VAL A 9 8.08 7.61 -17.34
CA VAL A 9 7.96 6.79 -16.12
C VAL A 9 6.78 7.24 -15.27
N LEU A 10 6.59 8.56 -15.10
CA LEU A 10 5.43 9.10 -14.39
C LEU A 10 4.13 8.78 -15.10
N LYS A 11 4.11 8.88 -16.44
CA LYS A 11 2.96 8.48 -17.26
C LYS A 11 2.67 7.00 -17.12
N TYR A 12 3.68 6.14 -17.23
CA TYR A 12 3.50 4.69 -17.04
C TYR A 12 2.95 4.37 -15.63
N ASN A 13 3.49 5.00 -14.59
CA ASN A 13 3.00 4.80 -13.23
C ASN A 13 1.54 5.28 -13.07
N LYS A 14 1.17 6.39 -13.72
CA LYS A 14 -0.21 6.88 -13.75
C LYS A 14 -1.16 5.89 -14.43
N ASP A 15 -0.76 5.34 -15.58
CA ASP A 15 -1.55 4.36 -16.31
C ASP A 15 -1.77 3.08 -15.48
N GLN A 16 -0.75 2.63 -14.74
CA GLN A 16 -0.89 1.51 -13.81
C GLN A 16 -1.76 1.87 -12.59
N ALA A 17 -1.65 3.10 -12.07
CA ALA A 17 -2.50 3.56 -10.98
C ALA A 17 -3.97 3.63 -11.39
N ASP A 18 -4.28 4.01 -12.65
CA ASP A 18 -5.63 4.00 -13.18
C ASP A 18 -6.21 2.59 -13.31
N LYS A 19 -5.40 1.61 -13.74
CA LYS A 19 -5.80 0.19 -13.74
C LYS A 19 -6.12 -0.31 -12.33
N ASN A 20 -5.29 0.02 -11.35
CA ASN A 20 -5.53 -0.34 -9.95
C ASN A 20 -6.83 0.30 -9.43
N ARG A 21 -7.04 1.61 -9.68
CA ARG A 21 -8.27 2.32 -9.31
C ARG A 21 -9.51 1.66 -9.91
N ASN A 22 -9.48 1.28 -11.19
CA ASN A 22 -10.59 0.60 -11.85
C ASN A 22 -10.87 -0.77 -11.22
N LEU A 23 -9.83 -1.54 -10.90
CA LEU A 23 -9.97 -2.82 -10.18
C LEU A 23 -10.65 -2.63 -8.82
N PHE A 24 -10.17 -1.69 -8.01
CA PHE A 24 -10.74 -1.42 -6.68
C PHE A 24 -12.19 -0.94 -6.77
N LYS A 25 -12.48 -0.04 -7.72
CA LYS A 25 -13.83 0.48 -7.95
C LYS A 25 -14.80 -0.62 -8.36
N ASN A 26 -14.40 -1.51 -9.27
CA ASN A 26 -15.23 -2.63 -9.72
C ASN A 26 -15.53 -3.63 -8.60
N ASN A 27 -14.67 -3.70 -7.57
CA ASN A 27 -14.86 -4.53 -6.38
C ASN A 27 -15.43 -3.76 -5.18
N ASN A 28 -15.81 -2.49 -5.35
CA ASN A 28 -16.31 -1.60 -4.28
C ASN A 28 -15.36 -1.47 -3.07
N ILE A 29 -14.04 -1.49 -3.30
CA ILE A 29 -13.02 -1.43 -2.25
C ILE A 29 -12.56 0.02 -2.05
N LEU A 30 -12.63 0.52 -0.81
CA LEU A 30 -11.96 1.76 -0.42
C LEU A 30 -10.46 1.47 -0.22
N VAL A 31 -9.59 2.26 -0.86
CA VAL A 31 -8.13 2.10 -0.70
C VAL A 31 -7.52 3.39 -0.15
N LEU A 32 -6.82 3.29 0.96
CA LEU A 32 -6.14 4.41 1.61
C LEU A 32 -4.63 4.19 1.59
N ASN A 33 -3.89 5.13 0.99
CA ASN A 33 -2.43 5.14 1.01
C ASN A 33 -1.93 6.10 2.08
N LEU A 34 -1.27 5.57 3.11
CA LEU A 34 -0.78 6.33 4.26
C LEU A 34 0.69 6.70 4.06
N LEU A 35 0.95 7.99 3.84
CA LEU A 35 2.30 8.56 3.75
C LEU A 35 2.64 9.32 5.03
N SER A 36 3.88 9.21 5.50
CA SER A 36 4.39 9.99 6.63
C SER A 36 5.90 9.80 6.79
N SER A 37 6.53 10.54 7.71
CA SER A 37 7.90 10.28 8.17
C SER A 37 8.03 8.93 8.89
N PRO A 38 9.25 8.37 9.01
CA PRO A 38 9.52 7.25 9.92
C PRO A 38 9.04 7.55 11.34
N GLY A 39 8.45 6.56 12.01
CA GLY A 39 8.03 6.70 13.43
C GLY A 39 6.78 7.54 13.67
N ALA A 40 6.11 8.08 12.65
CA ALA A 40 4.89 8.88 12.81
C ALA A 40 3.63 8.09 13.22
N GLY A 41 3.75 6.77 13.47
CA GLY A 41 2.68 5.95 14.03
C GLY A 41 1.72 5.31 13.01
N LYS A 42 2.12 5.14 11.75
CA LYS A 42 1.29 4.49 10.70
C LYS A 42 0.83 3.09 11.08
N THR A 43 1.77 2.22 11.45
CA THR A 43 1.48 0.85 11.91
C THR A 43 0.49 0.84 13.08
N SER A 44 0.68 1.73 14.07
CA SER A 44 -0.21 1.86 15.22
C SER A 44 -1.61 2.29 14.79
N LEU A 45 -1.74 3.27 13.89
CA LEU A 45 -3.01 3.70 13.33
C LEU A 45 -3.72 2.56 12.59
N ILE A 46 -3.00 1.77 11.80
CA ILE A 46 -3.55 0.61 11.06
C ILE A 46 -4.08 -0.44 12.03
N ILE A 47 -3.26 -0.86 13.01
CA ILE A 47 -3.66 -1.87 14.01
C ILE A 47 -4.90 -1.40 14.78
N GLU A 48 -4.92 -0.15 15.21
CA GLU A 48 -6.03 0.43 15.97
C GLU A 48 -7.31 0.62 15.11
N THR A 49 -7.16 0.82 13.81
CA THR A 49 -8.27 0.84 12.84
C THR A 49 -8.84 -0.56 12.65
N ILE A 50 -7.99 -1.57 12.43
CA ILE A 50 -8.37 -2.98 12.31
C ILE A 50 -9.18 -3.43 13.53
N LYS A 51 -8.70 -3.14 14.75
CA LYS A 51 -9.39 -3.51 15.98
C LYS A 51 -10.79 -2.88 16.09
N ARG A 52 -10.92 -1.58 15.76
CA ARG A 52 -12.19 -0.84 15.86
C ARG A 52 -13.22 -1.23 14.80
N LEU A 53 -12.76 -1.72 13.65
CA LEU A 53 -13.60 -2.14 12.54
C LEU A 53 -13.82 -3.66 12.46
N LYS A 54 -13.23 -4.43 13.39
CA LYS A 54 -13.38 -5.89 13.46
C LYS A 54 -14.86 -6.28 13.47
N GLY A 55 -15.23 -7.18 12.56
CA GLY A 55 -16.60 -7.67 12.39
C GLY A 55 -17.56 -6.69 11.68
N LYS A 56 -17.09 -5.50 11.28
CA LYS A 56 -17.87 -4.52 10.50
C LYS A 56 -17.35 -4.35 9.08
N LYS A 57 -16.05 -4.55 8.88
CA LYS A 57 -15.36 -4.40 7.61
C LYS A 57 -14.31 -5.48 7.42
N ASP A 58 -14.22 -6.01 6.21
CA ASP A 58 -13.15 -6.90 5.79
C ASP A 58 -11.97 -6.06 5.29
N ILE A 59 -10.83 -6.21 5.96
CA ILE A 59 -9.67 -5.32 5.79
C ILE A 59 -8.48 -6.13 5.29
N GLY A 60 -7.85 -5.62 4.23
CA GLY A 60 -6.53 -6.04 3.77
C GLY A 60 -5.48 -4.97 4.04
N VAL A 61 -4.23 -5.39 4.24
CA VAL A 61 -3.10 -4.46 4.42
C VAL A 61 -1.99 -4.77 3.44
N ILE A 62 -1.46 -3.71 2.82
CA ILE A 62 -0.21 -3.75 2.06
C ILE A 62 0.81 -2.96 2.87
N GLU A 63 1.90 -3.60 3.28
CA GLU A 63 2.99 -2.97 4.01
C GLU A 63 4.16 -2.74 3.03
N GLY A 64 4.74 -1.55 3.06
CA GLY A 64 5.85 -1.15 2.20
C GLY A 64 7.05 -0.68 3.02
N ASP A 65 8.08 -1.52 3.05
CA ASP A 65 9.36 -1.23 3.71
C ASP A 65 10.52 -1.41 2.72
N ILE A 66 11.69 -0.86 3.06
CA ILE A 66 12.91 -1.01 2.26
C ILE A 66 13.37 -2.47 2.27
N SER A 67 13.29 -3.15 3.42
CA SER A 67 13.81 -4.52 3.58
C SER A 67 13.23 -5.33 4.74
N SER A 68 12.60 -4.68 5.72
CA SER A 68 12.10 -5.33 6.94
C SER A 68 10.71 -5.95 6.73
N THR A 69 10.35 -6.94 7.55
CA THR A 69 8.98 -7.50 7.67
C THR A 69 8.32 -7.16 9.00
N HIS A 70 8.99 -6.37 9.84
CA HIS A 70 8.60 -6.15 11.24
C HIS A 70 7.18 -5.63 11.40
N ASP A 71 6.78 -4.65 10.58
CA ASP A 71 5.45 -4.05 10.70
C ASP A 71 4.36 -4.97 10.13
N ALA A 72 4.63 -5.68 9.02
CA ALA A 72 3.73 -6.72 8.52
C ALA A 72 3.52 -7.85 9.54
N GLU A 73 4.57 -8.29 10.23
CA GLU A 73 4.48 -9.31 11.29
C GLU A 73 3.65 -8.86 12.49
N LYS A 74 3.74 -7.57 12.88
CA LYS A 74 2.88 -7.00 13.93
C LYS A 74 1.43 -6.98 13.48
N ILE A 75 1.15 -6.55 12.25
CA ILE A 75 -0.21 -6.43 11.72
C ILE A 75 -0.85 -7.81 11.53
N LYS A 76 -0.06 -8.81 11.10
CA LYS A 76 -0.51 -10.20 10.89
C LYS A 76 -1.02 -10.89 12.15
N LYS A 77 -0.70 -10.38 13.33
CA LYS A 77 -1.29 -10.84 14.61
C LYS A 77 -2.77 -10.47 14.76
N PHE A 78 -3.29 -9.56 13.91
CA PHE A 78 -4.66 -9.04 13.99
C PHE A 78 -5.53 -9.45 12.80
N ILE A 79 -4.95 -9.66 11.61
CA ILE A 79 -5.63 -10.07 10.39
C ILE A 79 -4.74 -10.96 9.51
N ASP A 80 -5.35 -11.82 8.69
CA ASP A 80 -4.60 -12.74 7.83
C ASP A 80 -4.18 -12.15 6.48
N ASN A 81 -4.94 -11.18 5.96
CA ASN A 81 -4.77 -10.64 4.61
C ASN A 81 -3.76 -9.48 4.58
N VAL A 82 -2.51 -9.79 4.87
CA VAL A 82 -1.39 -8.83 4.90
C VAL A 82 -0.34 -9.22 3.86
N VAL A 83 0.06 -8.28 3.01
CA VAL A 83 1.10 -8.48 2.00
C VAL A 83 2.24 -7.47 2.18
N GLN A 84 3.45 -8.00 2.32
CA GLN A 84 4.70 -7.23 2.36
C GLN A 84 5.16 -6.87 0.95
N ILE A 85 5.60 -5.63 0.75
CA ILE A 85 6.39 -5.17 -0.38
C ILE A 85 7.75 -4.73 0.16
N ASN A 86 8.80 -5.45 -0.21
CA ASN A 86 10.17 -4.98 -0.03
C ASN A 86 10.57 -4.20 -1.27
N THR A 87 10.81 -2.89 -1.12
CA THR A 87 11.06 -2.00 -2.25
C THR A 87 12.47 -2.11 -2.84
N GLY A 88 13.36 -2.89 -2.22
CA GLY A 88 14.70 -3.18 -2.72
C GLY A 88 15.60 -1.94 -2.79
N GLY A 89 15.38 -0.98 -1.88
CA GLY A 89 16.11 0.30 -1.83
C GLY A 89 15.33 1.51 -2.35
N THR A 90 14.14 1.31 -2.94
CA THR A 90 13.29 2.44 -3.35
C THR A 90 12.64 3.10 -2.13
N CYS A 91 12.67 4.42 -2.03
CA CYS A 91 12.15 5.16 -0.88
C CYS A 91 10.62 5.44 -0.95
N HIS A 92 9.88 4.80 -1.87
CA HIS A 92 8.44 4.92 -2.04
C HIS A 92 7.84 3.69 -2.75
N LEU A 93 6.53 3.48 -2.62
CA LEU A 93 5.77 2.51 -3.41
C LEU A 93 5.29 3.11 -4.74
N ASN A 94 5.33 2.32 -5.81
CA ASN A 94 4.73 2.68 -7.10
C ASN A 94 3.51 1.80 -7.42
N ALA A 95 2.73 2.17 -8.44
CA ALA A 95 1.49 1.49 -8.77
C ALA A 95 1.68 0.05 -9.25
N THR A 96 2.82 -0.27 -9.86
CA THR A 96 3.13 -1.65 -10.28
C THR A 96 3.36 -2.55 -9.07
N MET A 97 4.09 -2.05 -8.06
CA MET A 97 4.30 -2.77 -6.80
C MET A 97 2.96 -3.04 -6.09
N VAL A 98 2.08 -2.03 -6.04
CA VAL A 98 0.73 -2.19 -5.47
C VAL A 98 -0.07 -3.24 -6.25
N ALA A 99 -0.03 -3.22 -7.59
CA ALA A 99 -0.73 -4.22 -8.41
C ALA A 99 -0.27 -5.66 -8.11
N GLN A 100 1.05 -5.85 -7.97
CA GLN A 100 1.65 -7.16 -7.62
C GLN A 100 1.30 -7.62 -6.20
N ALA A 101 1.18 -6.70 -5.24
CA ALA A 101 0.73 -7.03 -3.91
C ALA A 101 -0.75 -7.44 -3.91
N VAL A 102 -1.59 -6.66 -4.59
CA VAL A 102 -3.02 -6.94 -4.76
C VAL A 102 -3.27 -8.30 -5.40
N SER A 103 -2.47 -8.72 -6.40
CA SER A 103 -2.63 -10.05 -7.00
C SER A 103 -2.32 -11.22 -6.06
N LYS A 104 -1.67 -10.96 -4.92
CA LYS A 104 -1.40 -11.95 -3.86
C LYS A 104 -2.42 -11.89 -2.72
N MET A 105 -3.30 -10.89 -2.71
CA MET A 105 -4.34 -10.72 -1.70
C MET A 105 -5.60 -11.45 -2.12
N ARG A 106 -6.37 -11.90 -1.12
CA ARG A 106 -7.77 -12.29 -1.32
C ARG A 106 -8.62 -11.03 -1.33
N ILE A 107 -8.83 -10.44 -2.50
CA ILE A 107 -9.56 -9.16 -2.62
C ILE A 107 -11.08 -9.35 -2.71
N GLU A 108 -11.52 -10.56 -3.04
CA GLU A 108 -12.93 -10.93 -3.03
C GLU A 108 -13.47 -10.74 -1.61
N ASN A 109 -14.42 -9.81 -1.47
CA ASN A 109 -15.07 -9.39 -0.21
C ASN A 109 -14.30 -8.39 0.66
N LEU A 110 -13.16 -7.83 0.24
CA LEU A 110 -12.57 -6.73 1.00
C LEU A 110 -13.44 -5.47 0.89
N ASP A 111 -13.66 -4.79 2.00
CA ASP A 111 -14.23 -3.44 2.01
C ASP A 111 -13.15 -2.35 1.94
N LEU A 112 -11.99 -2.62 2.54
CA LEU A 112 -10.94 -1.64 2.79
C LEU A 112 -9.56 -2.25 2.59
N ILE A 113 -8.71 -1.54 1.84
CA ILE A 113 -7.26 -1.80 1.80
C ILE A 113 -6.54 -0.60 2.40
N LEU A 114 -5.73 -0.86 3.43
CA LEU A 114 -4.81 0.12 4.01
C LEU A 114 -3.41 -0.16 3.47
N ILE A 115 -2.82 0.81 2.78
CA ILE A 115 -1.45 0.74 2.29
C ILE A 115 -0.58 1.57 3.25
N GLU A 116 0.32 0.91 3.98
CA GLU A 116 1.40 1.57 4.71
C GLU A 116 2.54 1.83 3.72
N ASN A 117 2.76 3.09 3.34
CA ASN A 117 3.87 3.43 2.45
C ASN A 117 5.18 3.53 3.24
N VAL A 118 6.31 3.53 2.53
CA VAL A 118 7.63 3.73 3.13
C VAL A 118 7.61 5.04 3.91
N GLY A 119 8.14 5.03 5.14
CA GLY A 119 8.27 6.23 5.96
C GLY A 119 9.24 7.22 5.34
N ASN A 120 8.74 8.11 4.48
CA ASN A 120 9.57 9.06 3.76
C ASN A 120 8.73 10.24 3.27
N LEU A 121 9.21 11.46 3.51
CA LEU A 121 8.61 12.72 3.02
C LEU A 121 9.63 13.58 2.25
N ILE A 122 10.81 13.03 1.94
CA ILE A 122 11.93 13.77 1.35
C ILE A 122 12.07 13.44 -0.14
N CYS A 123 11.86 12.19 -0.54
CA CYS A 123 11.93 11.83 -1.96
C CYS A 123 10.66 12.32 -2.70
N PRO A 124 10.81 13.04 -3.84
CA PRO A 124 9.70 13.45 -4.70
C PRO A 124 9.08 12.28 -5.49
#